data_AF-A0A7J4EKJ5-F1
#
_entry.id   AF-A0A7J4EKJ5-F1
#
_cell.length_a   1.000
_cell.length_b   1.000
_cell.length_c   1.000
_cell.angle_alpha   90.00
_cell.angle_beta   90.00
_cell.angle_gamma   90.00
#
_symmetry.space_group_name_H-M   'P 1'
#
loop_
_entity.id
_entity.type
_entity.pdbx_description
1 polymer ?
#
loop_
_entity_poly.entity_id
_entity_poly.type
_entity_poly.pdbx_seq_one_letter_code
_entity_poly.pdbx_strand_id
1 'polypeptide(L)'
;MRIKSEIRNPKSTIGRGIVMTVIGMVKTHGKQDFTFITKKLLRTGEFVSYYDKNSDKEILCRVINTEPLKDYPTDFLLDIEVDAKDVSEFYGLDIEEFNYYMVYATVIGYYDDQIKEFINPRTKPSSGTKISSANKDILNYINKVNKGAIGSAYIGKILGTDFDIVLSVKDIVSQHLSIIAATGAGKSYTVGVLIEELLQKYNRASVLIFDPHGEYVTLDEINNDDRFCTLEYRPKVKIVKPENIKIKISELSISDFLSLINDGTMSQKMISFFSKAYNNLKNDNNRVFTRNELKKEILSMSDGSNESTIQGILWRYNNIIYNSIFHDHEGIPIVDYFQKGQLTVVDISGIEETFQQLIAAVLLRKLFDIRVKTDNGIYTIDNPDKYLPYPVFVILEEAHRFTPQNGVSKSKNILKTILSEGRKFGVGVCLVTQRPSKLDADSLSQCMTQITLRIINPTDQKQIAQSIESVSRDLIEELPALAKGQAIISGVGINTPTTVKIRTRYTRHERGASKNAPLIWTREDKEEKEVLNIQHLKIIDEELNIGI
;
A
#
# COMPACT_ATOMS: atom_id res chain seq x y z
N MET A 1 35.61 -0.56 54.58
CA MET A 1 36.30 -0.77 53.29
C MET A 1 35.30 -0.56 52.16
N ARG A 2 35.42 0.55 51.42
CA ARG A 2 34.60 0.86 50.24
C ARG A 2 35.04 -0.04 49.08
N ILE A 3 34.14 -0.84 48.53
CA ILE A 3 34.32 -1.46 47.21
C ILE A 3 33.45 -0.67 46.25
N LYS A 4 34.07 0.24 45.49
CA LYS A 4 33.48 0.79 44.26
C LYS A 4 33.49 -0.33 43.23
N SER A 5 32.33 -0.85 42.85
CA SER A 5 32.19 -1.66 41.64
C SER A 5 31.71 -0.76 40.50
N GLU A 6 32.64 -0.35 39.64
CA GLU A 6 32.31 0.12 38.29
C GLU A 6 31.50 -0.97 37.58
N ILE A 7 30.21 -0.72 37.32
CA ILE A 7 29.41 -1.56 36.44
C ILE A 7 29.86 -1.27 35.00
N ARG A 8 30.94 -1.94 34.57
CA ARG A 8 31.24 -2.11 33.15
C ARG A 8 30.15 -3.00 32.55
N ASN A 9 29.47 -2.53 31.50
CA ASN A 9 28.62 -3.39 30.67
C ASN A 9 29.41 -4.66 30.29
N PRO A 10 28.99 -5.86 30.71
CA PRO A 10 29.73 -7.07 30.42
C PRO A 10 29.54 -7.41 28.94
N LYS A 11 30.56 -7.15 28.13
CA LYS A 11 30.71 -7.73 26.80
C LYS A 11 30.87 -9.24 26.98
N SER A 12 29.85 -10.03 26.66
CA SER A 12 29.99 -11.49 26.63
C SER A 12 30.39 -11.93 25.24
N THR A 13 31.59 -12.51 25.13
CA THR A 13 32.04 -13.19 23.90
C THR A 13 31.44 -14.60 23.90
N ILE A 14 30.56 -14.91 22.94
CA ILE A 14 30.06 -16.28 22.72
C ILE A 14 30.49 -16.71 21.32
N GLY A 15 31.10 -17.90 21.22
CA GLY A 15 31.20 -18.81 20.06
C GLY A 15 31.73 -18.34 18.69
N ARG A 16 31.53 -17.08 18.31
CA ARG A 16 31.85 -16.50 16.99
C ARG A 16 32.43 -15.09 17.05
N GLY A 17 32.89 -14.61 18.22
CA GLY A 17 33.45 -13.26 18.36
C GLY A 17 32.41 -12.12 18.30
N ILE A 18 31.12 -12.46 18.36
CA ILE A 18 30.02 -11.48 18.37
C ILE A 18 29.92 -10.89 19.77
N VAL A 19 30.20 -9.58 19.89
CA VAL A 19 30.06 -8.83 21.15
C VAL A 19 28.58 -8.48 21.33
N MET A 20 27.85 -9.28 22.09
CA MET A 20 26.49 -8.93 22.50
C MET A 20 26.52 -7.98 23.69
N THR A 21 25.80 -6.86 23.58
CA THR A 21 25.61 -5.92 24.68
C THR A 21 24.41 -6.38 25.51
N VAL A 22 24.69 -7.02 26.63
CA VAL A 22 23.67 -7.46 27.59
C VAL A 22 23.00 -6.24 28.20
N ILE A 23 21.67 -6.18 28.14
CA ILE A 23 20.85 -5.07 28.63
C ILE A 23 19.95 -5.46 29.80
N GLY A 24 19.66 -6.75 29.97
CA GLY A 24 18.73 -7.20 31.01
C GLY A 24 18.77 -8.70 31.27
N MET A 25 17.87 -9.15 32.15
CA MET A 25 17.79 -10.54 32.57
C MET A 25 16.34 -10.98 32.76
N VAL A 26 16.01 -12.18 32.29
CA VAL A 26 14.66 -12.75 32.35
C VAL A 26 14.24 -12.98 33.80
N LYS A 27 13.05 -12.50 34.17
CA LYS A 27 12.45 -12.67 35.50
C LYS A 27 11.52 -13.88 35.51
N THR A 28 10.42 -13.80 34.77
CA THR A 28 9.39 -14.86 34.69
C THR A 28 8.91 -15.02 33.24
N HIS A 29 8.16 -16.10 32.99
CA HIS A 29 7.48 -16.32 31.72
C HIS A 29 5.97 -16.49 31.96
N GLY A 30 5.16 -15.79 31.16
CA GLY A 30 3.70 -15.89 31.14
C GLY A 30 3.23 -16.98 30.18
N LYS A 31 1.94 -16.98 29.80
CA LYS A 31 1.38 -17.95 28.84
C LYS A 31 1.82 -17.68 27.39
N GLN A 32 1.93 -16.42 26.95
CA GLN A 32 2.27 -16.05 25.56
C GLN A 32 3.53 -15.17 25.42
N ASP A 33 4.09 -14.73 26.53
CA ASP A 33 5.14 -13.72 26.64
C ASP A 33 6.15 -14.11 27.75
N PHE A 34 7.25 -13.37 27.83
CA PHE A 34 8.17 -13.41 28.95
C PHE A 34 8.49 -11.99 29.42
N THR A 35 8.89 -11.89 30.68
CA THR A 35 9.31 -10.62 31.27
C THR A 35 10.80 -10.63 31.58
N PHE A 36 11.45 -9.49 31.38
CA PHE A 36 12.83 -9.29 31.79
C PHE A 36 13.01 -7.91 32.43
N ILE A 37 13.99 -7.82 33.31
CA ILE A 37 14.35 -6.59 34.01
C ILE A 37 15.55 -5.95 33.31
N THR A 38 15.49 -4.64 33.08
CA THR A 38 16.55 -3.85 32.43
C THR A 38 16.60 -2.44 33.02
N LYS A 39 17.78 -1.80 33.01
CA LYS A 39 17.92 -0.36 33.31
C LYS A 39 17.63 0.54 32.10
N LYS A 40 17.57 -0.06 30.90
CA LYS A 40 17.30 0.65 29.65
C LYS A 40 15.80 0.69 29.38
N LEU A 41 15.26 1.89 29.20
CA LEU A 41 13.91 2.10 28.68
C LEU A 41 13.86 1.63 27.23
N LEU A 42 13.07 0.58 26.95
CA LEU A 42 12.85 0.04 25.61
C LEU A 42 11.46 0.43 25.12
N ARG A 43 11.34 0.73 23.82
CA ARG A 43 10.06 1.08 23.21
C ARG A 43 9.37 -0.16 22.67
N THR A 44 8.05 -0.14 22.59
CA THR A 44 7.28 -1.18 21.91
C THR A 44 7.73 -1.30 20.44
N GLY A 45 7.78 -2.54 19.97
CA GLY A 45 8.26 -2.88 18.63
C GLY A 45 9.79 -2.98 18.51
N GLU A 46 10.57 -2.56 19.51
CA GLU A 46 12.02 -2.76 19.50
C GLU A 46 12.38 -4.24 19.56
N PHE A 47 13.49 -4.60 18.92
CA PHE A 47 14.01 -5.96 18.91
C PHE A 47 15.10 -6.16 19.94
N VAL A 48 15.00 -7.28 20.66
CA VAL A 48 16.03 -7.78 21.58
C VAL A 48 16.33 -9.22 21.22
N SER A 49 17.44 -9.76 21.71
CA SER A 49 17.80 -11.16 21.49
C SER A 49 18.31 -11.82 22.74
N TYR A 50 18.22 -13.15 22.77
CA TYR A 50 18.91 -13.96 23.77
C TYR A 50 19.57 -15.15 23.10
N TYR A 51 20.62 -15.66 23.74
CA TYR A 51 21.29 -16.86 23.28
C TYR A 51 20.69 -18.08 23.97
N ASP A 52 20.10 -18.99 23.20
CA ASP A 52 19.66 -20.27 23.72
C ASP A 52 20.84 -21.25 23.72
N LYS A 53 21.32 -21.59 24.92
CA LYS A 53 22.43 -22.53 25.11
C LYS A 53 22.09 -23.95 24.67
N ASN A 54 20.81 -24.33 24.68
CA ASN A 54 20.41 -25.69 24.32
C ASN A 54 20.45 -25.92 22.82
N SER A 55 20.03 -24.92 22.04
CA SER A 55 20.02 -24.97 20.58
C SER A 55 21.27 -24.37 19.93
N ASP A 56 22.12 -23.68 20.70
CA ASP A 56 23.27 -22.92 20.21
C ASP A 56 22.90 -21.85 19.18
N LYS A 57 21.73 -21.21 19.38
CA LYS A 57 21.15 -20.23 18.46
C LYS A 57 20.82 -18.92 19.15
N GLU A 58 20.99 -17.83 18.41
CA GLU A 58 20.47 -16.51 18.79
C GLU A 58 18.97 -16.44 18.45
N ILE A 59 18.16 -16.14 19.46
CA ILE A 59 16.71 -16.05 19.34
C ILE A 59 16.31 -14.57 19.31
N LEU A 60 15.59 -14.16 18.27
CA LEU A 60 15.01 -12.83 18.16
C LEU A 60 13.72 -12.73 18.96
N CYS A 61 13.56 -11.61 19.65
CA CYS A 61 12.37 -11.26 20.42
C CYS A 61 11.94 -9.83 20.11
N ARG A 62 10.67 -9.52 20.34
CA ARG A 62 10.11 -8.18 20.18
C ARG A 62 9.51 -7.69 21.48
N VAL A 63 9.77 -6.42 21.80
CA VAL A 63 9.22 -5.73 22.97
C VAL A 63 7.74 -5.39 22.72
N ILE A 64 6.88 -5.76 23.67
CA ILE A 64 5.43 -5.47 23.68
C ILE A 64 5.14 -4.22 24.52
N ASN A 65 5.73 -4.14 25.71
CA ASN A 65 5.51 -3.02 26.62
C ASN A 65 6.66 -2.93 27.64
N THR A 66 6.86 -1.74 28.19
CA THR A 66 7.83 -1.46 29.25
C THR A 66 7.17 -0.66 30.36
N GLU A 67 7.25 -1.13 31.60
CA GLU A 67 6.74 -0.47 32.79
C GLU A 67 7.84 -0.30 33.85
N PRO A 68 7.77 0.71 34.74
CA PRO A 68 8.66 0.79 35.89
C PRO A 68 8.57 -0.48 36.76
N LEU A 69 9.71 -0.95 37.27
CA LEU A 69 9.73 -2.12 38.17
C LEU A 69 9.22 -1.77 39.58
N LYS A 70 9.53 -0.56 40.03
CA LYS A 70 9.07 0.03 41.29
C LYS A 70 8.71 1.49 41.03
N ASP A 71 7.59 1.92 41.58
CA ASP A 71 7.20 3.33 41.63
C ASP A 71 7.63 3.95 42.95
N TYR A 72 7.94 5.24 42.93
CA TYR A 72 8.13 6.00 44.16
C TYR A 72 6.86 5.94 45.02
N PRO A 73 7.00 5.91 46.36
CA PRO A 73 5.85 6.04 47.27
C PRO A 73 5.01 7.26 46.91
N THR A 74 3.68 7.11 46.91
CA THR A 74 2.75 8.17 46.49
C THR A 74 2.96 9.47 47.25
N ASP A 75 3.27 9.40 48.55
CA ASP A 75 3.52 10.57 49.39
C ASP A 75 4.68 11.43 48.87
N PHE A 76 5.67 10.84 48.20
CA PHE A 76 6.81 11.54 47.63
C PHE A 76 6.48 12.19 46.27
N LEU A 77 5.38 11.76 45.65
CA LEU A 77 4.89 12.28 44.37
C LEU A 77 3.83 13.38 44.54
N LEU A 78 3.33 13.57 45.78
CA LEU A 78 2.34 14.61 46.09
C LEU A 78 2.96 16.01 46.20
N ASP A 79 4.25 16.09 46.53
CA ASP A 79 4.98 17.35 46.55
C ASP A 79 5.58 17.61 45.16
N ILE A 80 5.00 18.58 44.45
CA ILE A 80 5.41 18.92 43.07
C ILE A 80 6.71 19.74 43.07
N GLU A 81 7.08 20.38 44.19
CA GLU A 81 8.24 21.26 44.27
C GLU A 81 9.54 20.50 44.59
N VAL A 82 9.43 19.31 45.18
CA VAL A 82 10.58 18.49 45.62
C VAL A 82 10.73 17.26 44.71
N ASP A 83 11.94 17.02 44.21
CA ASP A 83 12.21 15.81 43.42
C ASP A 83 12.10 14.57 44.31
N ALA A 84 11.31 13.58 43.89
CA ALA A 84 11.13 12.31 44.59
C ALA A 84 12.45 11.59 44.88
N LYS A 85 13.50 11.87 44.07
CA LYS A 85 14.85 11.38 44.30
C LYS A 85 15.45 11.94 45.59
N ASP A 86 15.31 13.24 45.84
CA ASP A 86 15.86 13.92 47.02
C ASP A 86 15.15 13.46 48.30
N VAL A 87 13.83 13.27 48.22
CA VAL A 87 13.03 12.69 49.30
C VAL A 87 13.46 11.24 49.57
N SER A 88 13.65 10.45 48.52
CA SER A 88 14.06 9.04 48.64
C SER A 88 15.44 8.88 49.28
N GLU A 89 16.41 9.74 48.95
CA GLU A 89 17.72 9.78 49.61
C GLU A 89 17.59 10.10 51.10
N PHE A 90 16.72 11.06 51.46
CA PHE A 90 16.47 11.43 52.85
C PHE A 90 15.90 10.27 53.68
N TYR A 91 14.98 9.49 53.10
CA TYR A 91 14.41 8.29 53.73
C TYR A 91 15.31 7.04 53.64
N GLY A 92 16.50 7.16 53.07
CA GLY A 92 17.48 6.07 52.97
C GLY A 92 17.09 4.97 51.97
N LEU A 93 16.25 5.28 50.98
CA LEU A 93 15.89 4.35 49.92
C LEU A 93 17.02 4.26 48.89
N ASP A 94 17.21 3.07 48.32
CA ASP A 94 18.13 2.87 47.20
C ASP A 94 17.47 3.35 45.89
N ILE A 95 17.86 4.55 45.44
CA ILE A 95 17.36 5.16 44.20
C ILE A 95 17.59 4.26 42.99
N GLU A 96 18.65 3.43 43.01
CA GLU A 96 18.94 2.56 41.87
C GLU A 96 17.81 1.57 41.59
N GLU A 97 17.01 1.20 42.60
CA GLU A 97 15.89 0.28 42.44
C GLU A 97 14.76 0.86 41.58
N PHE A 98 14.59 2.19 41.56
CA PHE A 98 13.57 2.88 40.77
C PHE A 98 14.00 3.11 39.31
N ASN A 99 15.27 2.84 38.98
CA ASN A 99 15.82 2.96 37.62
C ASN A 99 15.68 1.67 36.80
N TYR A 100 14.96 0.67 37.32
CA TYR A 100 14.70 -0.58 36.61
C TYR A 100 13.31 -0.58 36.00
N TYR A 101 13.23 -1.22 34.83
CA TYR A 101 11.99 -1.44 34.11
C TYR A 101 11.72 -2.94 33.98
N MET A 102 10.44 -3.30 34.08
CA MET A 102 9.92 -4.58 33.63
C MET A 102 9.53 -4.47 32.16
N VAL A 103 10.08 -5.34 31.32
CA VAL A 103 9.78 -5.37 29.90
C VAL A 103 9.06 -6.67 29.56
N TYR A 104 7.93 -6.55 28.90
CA TYR A 104 7.18 -7.66 28.30
C TYR A 104 7.67 -7.87 26.88
N ALA A 105 8.05 -9.09 26.53
CA ALA A 105 8.52 -9.43 25.21
C ALA A 105 7.96 -10.77 24.71
N THR A 106 7.82 -10.87 23.40
CA THR A 106 7.43 -12.10 22.70
C THR A 106 8.59 -12.69 21.91
N VAL A 107 8.62 -14.02 21.83
CA VAL A 107 9.63 -14.77 21.08
C VAL A 107 9.21 -14.86 19.62
N ILE A 108 10.04 -14.35 18.72
CA ILE A 108 9.88 -14.52 17.27
C ILE A 108 10.48 -15.88 16.89
N GLY A 109 11.78 -16.06 17.16
CA GLY A 109 12.48 -17.30 16.87
C GLY A 109 13.93 -17.10 16.45
N TYR A 110 14.60 -18.18 16.09
CA TYR A 110 15.88 -18.12 15.39
C TYR A 110 15.67 -18.17 13.89
N TYR A 111 16.58 -17.58 13.13
CA TYR A 111 16.56 -17.72 11.68
C TYR A 111 17.18 -19.06 11.26
N ASP A 112 16.50 -19.78 10.39
CA ASP A 112 17.02 -21.02 9.79
C ASP A 112 17.40 -20.79 8.33
N ASP A 113 18.69 -20.90 8.02
CA ASP A 113 19.21 -20.64 6.67
C ASP A 113 18.73 -21.65 5.60
N GLN A 114 18.29 -22.86 6.00
CA GLN A 114 17.80 -23.87 5.07
C GLN A 114 16.36 -23.59 4.64
N ILE A 115 15.51 -23.25 5.61
CA ILE A 115 14.08 -22.97 5.37
C ILE A 115 13.86 -21.49 4.99
N LYS A 116 14.84 -20.62 5.28
CA LYS A 116 14.83 -19.17 5.06
C LYS A 116 13.74 -18.43 5.83
N GLU A 117 13.37 -18.95 7.00
CA GLU A 117 12.31 -18.41 7.85
C GLU A 117 12.74 -18.40 9.32
N PHE A 118 12.02 -17.61 10.12
CA PHE A 118 12.15 -17.68 11.58
C PHE A 118 11.38 -18.89 12.12
N ILE A 119 12.08 -19.74 12.87
CA ILE A 119 11.47 -20.88 13.55
C ILE A 119 11.29 -20.52 15.01
N ASN A 120 10.04 -20.55 15.46
CA ASN A 120 9.73 -20.41 16.87
C ASN A 120 10.25 -21.66 17.62
N PRO A 121 11.14 -21.53 18.60
CA PRO A 121 11.72 -22.67 19.31
C PRO A 121 10.68 -23.41 20.16
N ARG A 122 9.48 -22.84 20.35
CA ARG A 122 8.39 -23.33 21.23
C ARG A 122 8.82 -23.51 22.69
N THR A 123 10.00 -22.98 23.03
CA THR A 123 10.55 -22.89 24.37
C THR A 123 10.72 -21.41 24.71
N LYS A 124 10.65 -21.11 26.01
CA LYS A 124 10.84 -19.76 26.54
C LYS A 124 12.17 -19.68 27.25
N PRO A 125 12.80 -18.50 27.32
CA PRO A 125 14.02 -18.35 28.07
C PRO A 125 13.76 -18.64 29.56
N SER A 126 14.66 -19.38 30.20
CA SER A 126 14.59 -19.63 31.64
C SER A 126 14.83 -18.34 32.42
N SER A 127 14.31 -18.27 33.63
CA SER A 127 14.67 -17.19 34.57
C SER A 127 16.19 -17.10 34.71
N GLY A 128 16.73 -15.88 34.74
CA GLY A 128 18.18 -15.64 34.76
C GLY A 128 18.85 -15.61 33.38
N THR A 129 18.14 -15.90 32.28
CA THR A 129 18.70 -15.78 30.92
C THR A 129 19.02 -14.32 30.62
N LYS A 130 20.21 -14.06 30.07
CA LYS A 130 20.65 -12.71 29.70
C LYS A 130 20.01 -12.28 28.39
N ILE A 131 19.42 -11.08 28.38
CA ILE A 131 18.86 -10.42 27.20
C ILE A 131 19.86 -9.38 26.69
N SER A 132 20.05 -9.35 25.38
CA SER A 132 20.93 -8.41 24.68
C SER A 132 20.14 -7.54 23.70
N SER A 133 20.70 -6.38 23.33
CA SER A 133 20.17 -5.64 22.19
C SER A 133 20.37 -6.44 20.91
N ALA A 134 19.38 -6.47 20.01
CA ALA A 134 19.50 -7.16 18.74
C ALA A 134 20.65 -6.57 17.91
N ASN A 135 21.59 -7.42 17.50
CA ASN A 135 22.73 -7.03 16.67
C ASN A 135 22.30 -6.84 15.20
N LYS A 136 23.19 -6.27 14.36
CA LYS A 136 22.89 -6.10 12.93
C LYS A 136 22.73 -7.43 12.20
N ASP A 137 23.40 -8.49 12.66
CA ASP A 137 23.41 -9.78 11.99
C ASP A 137 22.04 -10.46 12.07
N ILE A 138 21.42 -10.50 13.24
CA ILE A 138 20.07 -11.06 13.40
C ILE A 138 19.00 -10.19 12.77
N LEU A 139 19.18 -8.85 12.79
CA LEU A 139 18.25 -7.92 12.13
C LEU A 139 18.30 -8.04 10.61
N ASN A 140 19.45 -8.39 10.01
CA ASN A 140 19.55 -8.67 8.57
C ASN A 140 18.57 -9.73 8.11
N TYR A 141 18.28 -10.72 8.95
CA TYR A 141 17.31 -11.76 8.65
C TYR A 141 15.86 -11.28 8.65
N ILE A 142 15.55 -10.05 9.09
CA ILE A 142 14.21 -9.46 8.90
C ILE A 142 13.94 -9.25 7.41
N ASN A 143 14.96 -8.82 6.66
CA ASN A 143 14.88 -8.59 5.22
C ASN A 143 15.11 -9.91 4.48
N LYS A 144 14.28 -10.20 3.47
CA LYS A 144 14.49 -11.33 2.55
C LYS A 144 15.53 -11.03 1.47
N VAL A 145 15.73 -9.75 1.17
CA VAL A 145 16.58 -9.27 0.09
C VAL A 145 17.40 -8.08 0.58
N ASN A 146 18.66 -8.02 0.17
CA ASN A 146 19.54 -6.91 0.51
C ASN A 146 19.20 -5.63 -0.27
N LYS A 147 19.38 -4.48 0.37
CA LYS A 147 19.18 -3.17 -0.26
C LYS A 147 20.03 -3.02 -1.52
N GLY A 148 19.42 -2.60 -2.62
CA GLY A 148 20.08 -2.38 -3.90
C GLY A 148 20.32 -3.64 -4.74
N ALA A 149 19.96 -4.82 -4.23
CA ALA A 149 19.94 -6.04 -5.03
C ALA A 149 18.73 -6.07 -5.97
N ILE A 150 18.81 -6.88 -7.03
CA ILE A 150 17.67 -7.13 -7.92
C ILE A 150 16.51 -7.70 -7.09
N GLY A 151 15.33 -7.11 -7.25
CA GLY A 151 14.14 -7.51 -6.51
C GLY A 151 14.04 -6.91 -5.11
N SER A 152 14.82 -5.88 -4.78
CA SER A 152 14.74 -5.17 -3.49
C SER A 152 13.85 -3.91 -3.59
N ALA A 153 13.12 -3.59 -2.53
CA ALA A 153 12.43 -2.29 -2.41
C ALA A 153 12.66 -1.71 -1.02
N TYR A 154 13.53 -0.69 -0.93
CA TYR A 154 13.85 -0.03 0.33
C TYR A 154 12.73 0.94 0.74
N ILE A 155 12.01 0.58 1.80
CA ILE A 155 10.83 1.32 2.25
C ILE A 155 11.16 2.33 3.35
N GLY A 156 12.14 2.06 4.19
CA GLY A 156 12.41 2.88 5.36
C GLY A 156 13.29 2.19 6.38
N LYS A 157 13.29 2.69 7.61
CA LYS A 157 14.09 2.14 8.71
C LYS A 157 13.20 1.57 9.80
N ILE A 158 13.66 0.58 10.55
CA ILE A 158 12.99 0.13 11.77
C ILE A 158 12.86 1.33 12.72
N LEU A 159 11.67 1.53 13.27
CA LEU A 159 11.39 2.66 14.14
C LEU A 159 12.35 2.68 15.34
N GLY A 160 13.02 3.82 15.56
CA GLY A 160 13.98 3.98 16.65
C GLY A 160 15.39 3.44 16.37
N THR A 161 15.67 2.92 15.17
CA THR A 161 17.00 2.43 14.80
C THR A 161 17.44 2.95 13.42
N ASP A 162 18.71 2.72 13.08
CA ASP A 162 19.26 2.98 11.74
C ASP A 162 19.22 1.76 10.81
N PHE A 163 18.48 0.72 11.17
CA PHE A 163 18.40 -0.50 10.39
C PHE A 163 17.40 -0.37 9.23
N ASP A 164 17.86 -0.63 8.00
CA ASP A 164 17.07 -0.50 6.78
C ASP A 164 16.10 -1.68 6.60
N ILE A 165 14.84 -1.39 6.24
CA ILE A 165 13.82 -2.38 5.88
C ILE A 165 13.59 -2.39 4.37
N VAL A 166 13.67 -3.59 3.82
CA VAL A 166 13.65 -3.86 2.38
C VAL A 166 12.64 -4.97 2.09
N LEU A 167 11.69 -4.69 1.21
CA LEU A 167 10.72 -5.68 0.75
C LEU A 167 11.27 -6.46 -0.44
N SER A 168 10.88 -7.73 -0.51
CA SER A 168 11.04 -8.56 -1.70
C SER A 168 10.03 -8.17 -2.77
N VAL A 169 10.50 -7.55 -3.86
CA VAL A 169 9.67 -7.20 -5.03
C VAL A 169 9.04 -8.45 -5.65
N LYS A 170 9.78 -9.57 -5.66
CA LYS A 170 9.27 -10.86 -6.12
C LYS A 170 8.02 -11.26 -5.35
N ASP A 171 8.05 -11.17 -4.02
CA ASP A 171 6.97 -11.64 -3.17
C ASP A 171 5.76 -10.69 -3.24
N ILE A 172 5.97 -9.36 -3.21
CA ILE A 172 4.85 -8.40 -3.32
C ILE A 172 4.17 -8.42 -4.69
N VAL A 173 4.92 -8.68 -5.78
CA VAL A 173 4.32 -8.79 -7.12
C VAL A 173 3.61 -10.12 -7.29
N SER A 174 4.19 -11.22 -6.79
CA SER A 174 3.59 -12.55 -6.97
C SER A 174 2.49 -12.89 -5.97
N GLN A 175 2.44 -12.24 -4.81
CA GLN A 175 1.48 -12.55 -3.74
C GLN A 175 0.68 -11.31 -3.29
N HIS A 176 0.66 -10.29 -4.15
CA HIS A 176 -0.09 -9.05 -3.98
C HIS A 176 0.33 -8.25 -2.74
N LEU A 177 -0.09 -6.99 -2.70
CA LEU A 177 0.23 -6.03 -1.65
C LEU A 177 -1.03 -5.28 -1.25
N SER A 178 -1.17 -4.93 0.02
CA SER A 178 -2.13 -3.91 0.42
C SER A 178 -1.43 -2.77 1.16
N ILE A 179 -1.90 -1.53 0.92
CA ILE A 179 -1.47 -0.34 1.65
C ILE A 179 -2.72 0.27 2.29
N ILE A 180 -2.74 0.27 3.61
CA ILE A 180 -3.92 0.65 4.41
C ILE A 180 -3.53 1.81 5.30
N ALA A 181 -4.31 2.89 5.29
CA ALA A 181 -3.96 4.11 6.01
C ALA A 181 -5.17 4.99 6.33
N ALA A 182 -5.26 5.59 7.51
CA ALA A 182 -6.23 6.66 7.72
C ALA A 182 -5.90 7.90 6.86
N THR A 183 -6.89 8.76 6.62
CA THR A 183 -6.70 10.02 5.89
C THR A 183 -5.55 10.84 6.50
N GLY A 184 -4.64 11.31 5.65
CA GLY A 184 -3.48 12.12 6.08
C GLY A 184 -2.32 11.35 6.72
N ALA A 185 -2.40 10.02 6.88
CA ALA A 185 -1.33 9.21 7.48
C ALA A 185 -0.09 9.04 6.56
N GLY A 186 -0.23 9.27 5.26
CA GLY A 186 0.85 9.16 4.28
C GLY A 186 0.66 8.08 3.21
N LYS A 187 -0.59 7.67 2.92
CA LYS A 187 -0.94 6.62 1.95
C LYS A 187 -0.27 6.80 0.58
N SER A 188 -0.58 7.90 -0.12
CA SER A 188 -0.06 8.20 -1.46
C SER A 188 1.44 8.47 -1.46
N TYR A 189 1.97 8.94 -0.32
CA TYR A 189 3.41 9.09 -0.11
C TYR A 189 4.13 7.73 -0.09
N THR A 190 3.59 6.76 0.65
CA THR A 190 4.11 5.38 0.70
C THR A 190 4.01 4.69 -0.67
N VAL A 191 2.91 4.90 -1.40
CA VAL A 191 2.76 4.41 -2.79
C VAL A 191 3.85 5.01 -3.68
N GLY A 192 4.12 6.32 -3.57
CA GLY A 192 5.20 6.99 -4.29
C GLY A 192 6.57 6.39 -3.99
N VAL A 193 6.90 6.15 -2.72
CA VAL A 193 8.14 5.46 -2.30
C VAL A 193 8.24 4.07 -2.93
N LEU A 194 7.16 3.30 -2.92
CA LEU A 194 7.13 1.97 -3.54
C LEU A 194 7.37 2.05 -5.05
N ILE A 195 6.70 2.97 -5.76
CA ILE A 195 6.86 3.14 -7.20
C ILE A 195 8.29 3.54 -7.55
N GLU A 196 8.90 4.45 -6.79
CA GLU A 196 10.31 4.81 -6.95
C GLU A 196 11.21 3.57 -6.87
N GLU A 197 11.01 2.70 -5.87
CA GLU A 197 11.77 1.46 -5.75
C GLU A 197 11.52 0.48 -6.90
N LEU A 198 10.27 0.34 -7.35
CA LEU A 198 9.91 -0.54 -8.47
C LEU A 198 10.53 -0.10 -9.80
N LEU A 199 10.70 1.21 -10.02
CA LEU A 199 11.29 1.78 -11.23
C LEU A 199 12.82 1.89 -11.17
N GLN A 200 13.46 1.53 -10.06
CA GLN A 200 14.92 1.51 -9.95
C GLN A 200 15.57 0.65 -11.06
N LYS A 201 16.80 1.00 -11.42
CA LYS A 201 17.61 0.37 -12.48
C LYS A 201 17.77 -1.15 -12.37
N TYR A 202 17.64 -1.72 -11.17
CA TYR A 202 17.74 -3.15 -10.90
C TYR A 202 16.39 -3.87 -10.90
N ASN A 203 15.26 -3.16 -10.81
CA ASN A 203 13.92 -3.74 -10.83
C ASN A 203 13.24 -3.55 -12.19
N ARG A 204 13.31 -2.34 -12.77
CA ARG A 204 12.74 -1.99 -14.09
C ARG A 204 11.30 -2.51 -14.26
N ALA A 205 10.48 -2.41 -13.21
CA ALA A 205 9.15 -3.00 -13.20
C ALA A 205 8.22 -2.33 -14.22
N SER A 206 7.21 -3.07 -14.68
CA SER A 206 6.10 -2.53 -15.46
C SER A 206 4.91 -2.29 -14.54
N VAL A 207 4.61 -1.02 -14.25
CA VAL A 207 3.63 -0.61 -13.23
C VAL A 207 2.50 0.18 -13.87
N LEU A 208 1.27 -0.07 -13.43
CA LEU A 208 0.12 0.76 -13.76
C LEU A 208 -0.60 1.18 -12.49
N ILE A 209 -1.02 2.44 -12.38
CA ILE A 209 -1.83 2.94 -11.28
C ILE A 209 -3.15 3.52 -11.79
N PHE A 210 -4.26 3.14 -11.18
CA PHE A 210 -5.55 3.79 -11.36
C PHE A 210 -5.65 4.94 -10.37
N ASP A 211 -5.72 6.18 -10.85
CA ASP A 211 -5.68 7.38 -10.04
C ASP A 211 -7.03 8.13 -10.08
N PRO A 212 -7.95 7.87 -9.14
CA PRO A 212 -9.25 8.55 -9.09
C PRO A 212 -9.17 10.01 -8.61
N HIS A 213 -8.01 10.47 -8.15
CA HIS A 213 -7.83 11.78 -7.53
C HIS A 213 -6.77 12.67 -8.21
N GLY A 214 -6.03 12.15 -9.18
CA GLY A 214 -5.02 12.89 -9.94
C GLY A 214 -3.78 13.26 -9.10
N GLU A 215 -3.45 12.47 -8.07
CA GLU A 215 -2.35 12.73 -7.13
C GLU A 215 -0.96 12.36 -7.69
N TYR A 216 -0.91 11.44 -8.66
CA TYR A 216 0.35 10.78 -9.07
C TYR A 216 1.03 11.41 -10.28
N VAL A 217 0.47 12.49 -10.84
CA VAL A 217 1.04 13.24 -11.98
C VAL A 217 2.48 13.70 -11.72
N THR A 218 2.81 14.02 -10.47
CA THR A 218 4.16 14.47 -10.05
C THR A 218 5.24 13.39 -10.17
N LEU A 219 4.88 12.11 -10.33
CA LEU A 219 5.86 11.05 -10.54
C LEU A 219 6.58 11.15 -11.89
N ASP A 220 6.11 11.99 -12.83
CA ASP A 220 6.81 12.26 -14.09
C ASP A 220 8.26 12.75 -13.89
N GLU A 221 8.57 13.34 -12.74
CA GLU A 221 9.92 13.73 -12.34
C GLU A 221 10.93 12.57 -12.38
N ILE A 222 10.48 11.32 -12.19
CA ILE A 222 11.31 10.11 -12.26
C ILE A 222 12.04 10.01 -13.61
N ASN A 223 11.42 10.48 -14.70
CA ASN A 223 12.01 10.43 -16.04
C ASN A 223 13.32 11.21 -16.16
N ASN A 224 13.51 12.24 -15.34
CA ASN A 224 14.64 13.19 -15.44
C ASN A 224 15.58 13.11 -14.25
N ASP A 225 15.42 12.10 -13.40
CA ASP A 225 16.18 11.97 -12.17
C ASP A 225 17.26 10.89 -12.29
N ASP A 226 18.52 11.34 -12.16
CA ASP A 226 19.72 10.51 -12.31
C ASP A 226 19.77 9.34 -11.32
N ARG A 227 19.03 9.42 -10.20
CA ARG A 227 18.93 8.31 -9.23
C ARG A 227 18.36 7.04 -9.84
N PHE A 228 17.50 7.18 -10.86
CA PHE A 228 16.82 6.05 -11.51
C PHE A 228 17.45 5.66 -12.85
N CYS A 229 18.32 6.50 -13.40
CA CYS A 229 18.85 6.35 -14.74
C CYS A 229 20.22 5.64 -14.76
N THR A 230 20.51 4.96 -15.86
CA THR A 230 21.86 4.53 -16.26
C THR A 230 22.03 4.79 -17.76
N LEU A 231 23.24 4.58 -18.29
CA LEU A 231 23.49 4.68 -19.74
C LEU A 231 22.56 3.79 -20.58
N GLU A 232 22.08 2.66 -20.03
CA GLU A 232 21.27 1.67 -20.73
C GLU A 232 19.79 1.65 -20.30
N TYR A 233 19.43 2.45 -19.29
CA TYR A 233 18.10 2.38 -18.70
C TYR A 233 17.62 3.77 -18.28
N ARG A 234 16.43 4.13 -18.76
CA ARG A 234 15.71 5.30 -18.32
C ARG A 234 14.26 4.89 -18.03
N PRO A 235 13.75 5.17 -16.82
CA PRO A 235 12.35 4.91 -16.53
C PRO A 235 11.46 5.81 -17.41
N LYS A 236 10.25 5.35 -17.67
CA LYS A 236 9.26 6.09 -18.46
C LYS A 236 7.98 6.25 -17.65
N VAL A 237 7.50 7.48 -17.52
CA VAL A 237 6.21 7.77 -16.91
C VAL A 237 5.25 8.21 -18.01
N LYS A 238 4.12 7.50 -18.12
CA LYS A 238 3.06 7.78 -19.09
C LYS A 238 1.80 8.16 -18.33
N ILE A 239 1.30 9.36 -18.57
CA ILE A 239 0.03 9.83 -17.99
C ILE A 239 -1.07 9.69 -19.03
N VAL A 240 -2.08 8.90 -18.72
CA VAL A 240 -3.29 8.73 -19.53
C VAL A 240 -4.39 9.55 -18.88
N LYS A 241 -4.75 10.66 -19.52
CA LYS A 241 -5.83 11.55 -19.07
C LYS A 241 -7.22 10.95 -19.37
N PRO A 242 -8.27 11.37 -18.64
CA PRO A 242 -9.65 10.88 -18.84
C PRO A 242 -10.13 10.88 -20.29
N GLU A 243 -9.86 11.96 -21.04
CA GLU A 243 -10.26 12.13 -22.44
C GLU A 243 -9.60 11.13 -23.42
N ASN A 244 -8.50 10.52 -23.02
CA ASN A 244 -7.76 9.55 -23.82
C ASN A 244 -8.11 8.09 -23.46
N ILE A 245 -8.99 7.87 -22.48
CA ILE A 245 -9.44 6.54 -22.11
C ILE A 245 -10.58 6.12 -23.03
N LYS A 246 -10.31 5.11 -23.85
CA LYS A 246 -11.25 4.59 -24.84
C LYS A 246 -11.52 3.12 -24.60
N ILE A 247 -12.79 2.77 -24.51
CA ILE A 247 -13.28 1.39 -24.39
C ILE A 247 -13.96 1.03 -25.70
N LYS A 248 -13.42 0.01 -26.36
CA LYS A 248 -14.04 -0.55 -27.56
C LYS A 248 -15.30 -1.30 -27.17
N ILE A 249 -16.40 -1.04 -27.87
CA ILE A 249 -17.72 -1.61 -27.59
C ILE A 249 -17.76 -3.14 -27.64
N SER A 250 -16.99 -3.76 -28.54
CA SER A 250 -16.90 -5.21 -28.62
C SER A 250 -16.11 -5.86 -27.47
N GLU A 251 -15.33 -5.07 -26.70
CA GLU A 251 -14.56 -5.53 -25.53
C GLU A 251 -15.42 -5.66 -24.27
N LEU A 252 -16.60 -5.02 -24.27
CA LEU A 252 -17.57 -5.17 -23.21
C LEU A 252 -18.18 -6.57 -23.24
N SER A 253 -18.38 -7.16 -22.06
CA SER A 253 -19.20 -8.34 -21.87
C SER A 253 -20.66 -7.95 -21.75
N ILE A 254 -21.54 -8.94 -21.89
CA ILE A 254 -22.96 -8.78 -21.65
C ILE A 254 -23.26 -8.26 -20.24
N SER A 255 -22.55 -8.77 -19.24
CA SER A 255 -22.71 -8.35 -17.85
C SER A 255 -22.31 -6.89 -17.65
N ASP A 256 -21.28 -6.41 -18.37
CA ASP A 256 -20.90 -5.01 -18.33
C ASP A 256 -22.00 -4.12 -18.89
N PHE A 257 -22.53 -4.47 -20.06
CA PHE A 257 -23.65 -3.74 -20.66
C PHE A 257 -24.86 -3.71 -19.73
N LEU A 258 -25.31 -4.89 -19.26
CA LEU A 258 -26.45 -4.99 -18.36
C LEU A 258 -26.22 -4.18 -17.08
N SER A 259 -25.00 -4.14 -16.54
CA SER A 259 -24.69 -3.36 -15.34
C SER A 259 -24.76 -1.85 -15.56
N LEU A 260 -24.66 -1.39 -16.81
CA LEU A 260 -24.80 0.01 -17.19
C LEU A 260 -26.25 0.36 -17.49
N ILE A 261 -26.91 -0.43 -18.35
CA ILE A 261 -28.26 -0.12 -18.82
C ILE A 261 -29.36 -0.47 -17.81
N ASN A 262 -29.11 -1.41 -16.89
CA ASN A 262 -30.10 -1.83 -15.90
C ASN A 262 -30.04 -0.93 -14.66
N ASP A 263 -30.90 0.06 -14.65
CA ASP A 263 -31.20 0.96 -13.52
C ASP A 263 -32.01 0.29 -12.38
N GLY A 264 -32.17 -1.04 -12.41
CA GLY A 264 -32.99 -1.80 -11.46
C GLY A 264 -34.44 -1.99 -11.91
N THR A 265 -34.85 -1.40 -13.04
CA THR A 265 -36.22 -1.47 -13.56
C THR A 265 -36.38 -2.35 -14.80
N MET A 266 -35.28 -2.90 -15.34
CA MET A 266 -35.36 -3.78 -16.51
C MET A 266 -36.05 -5.10 -16.15
N SER A 267 -37.11 -5.44 -16.89
CA SER A 267 -37.78 -6.73 -16.74
C SER A 267 -36.93 -7.88 -17.26
N GLN A 268 -37.20 -9.10 -16.80
CA GLN A 268 -36.54 -10.31 -17.30
C GLN A 268 -36.69 -10.47 -18.83
N LYS A 269 -37.82 -10.02 -19.38
CA LYS A 269 -38.07 -10.00 -20.82
C LYS A 269 -37.10 -9.04 -21.54
N MET A 270 -36.87 -7.85 -21.00
CA MET A 270 -35.90 -6.89 -21.55
C MET A 270 -34.48 -7.44 -21.50
N ILE A 271 -34.07 -8.00 -20.36
CA ILE A 271 -32.75 -8.62 -20.20
C ILE A 271 -32.56 -9.75 -21.22
N SER A 272 -33.56 -10.61 -21.39
CA SER A 272 -33.53 -11.72 -22.36
C SER A 272 -33.36 -11.23 -23.80
N PHE A 273 -34.13 -10.23 -24.23
CA PHE A 273 -34.00 -9.66 -25.58
C PHE A 273 -32.65 -9.01 -25.82
N PHE A 274 -32.17 -8.19 -24.88
CA PHE A 274 -30.85 -7.59 -24.99
C PHE A 274 -29.75 -8.67 -25.05
N SER A 275 -29.87 -9.70 -24.22
CA SER A 275 -28.93 -10.83 -24.22
C SER A 275 -28.88 -11.56 -25.55
N LYS A 276 -30.06 -11.83 -26.14
CA LYS A 276 -30.15 -12.46 -27.46
C LYS A 276 -29.50 -11.59 -28.54
N ALA A 277 -29.84 -10.30 -28.59
CA ALA A 277 -29.26 -9.38 -29.55
C ALA A 277 -27.73 -9.30 -29.43
N TYR A 278 -27.22 -9.17 -28.20
CA TYR A 278 -25.78 -9.16 -27.96
C TYR A 278 -25.10 -10.47 -28.40
N ASN A 279 -25.69 -11.63 -28.06
CA ASN A 279 -25.13 -12.93 -28.40
C ASN A 279 -25.13 -13.19 -29.91
N ASN A 280 -26.22 -12.83 -30.63
CA ASN A 280 -26.29 -12.92 -32.09
C ASN A 280 -25.15 -12.18 -32.77
N LEU A 281 -24.76 -11.02 -32.23
CA LEU A 281 -23.60 -10.30 -32.73
C LEU A 281 -22.30 -11.00 -32.35
N LYS A 282 -22.11 -11.34 -31.07
CA LYS A 282 -20.85 -11.91 -30.55
C LYS A 282 -20.68 -13.42 -30.79
N ASN A 283 -21.41 -14.00 -31.77
CA ASN A 283 -21.33 -15.41 -32.15
C ASN A 283 -19.90 -15.93 -32.38
N ASP A 284 -18.93 -15.04 -32.68
CA ASP A 284 -17.49 -15.28 -32.58
C ASP A 284 -16.88 -14.34 -31.52
N ASN A 285 -16.08 -14.89 -30.60
CA ASN A 285 -15.37 -14.13 -29.56
C ASN A 285 -14.48 -13.00 -30.10
N ASN A 286 -14.03 -13.11 -31.36
CA ASN A 286 -13.18 -12.09 -31.99
C ASN A 286 -13.95 -11.09 -32.87
N ARG A 287 -15.27 -11.22 -33.01
CA ARG A 287 -16.03 -10.28 -33.85
C ARG A 287 -16.01 -8.88 -33.26
N VAL A 288 -15.47 -7.94 -34.03
CA VAL A 288 -15.60 -6.51 -33.76
C VAL A 288 -16.96 -6.05 -34.27
N PHE A 289 -17.71 -5.33 -33.45
CA PHE A 289 -18.97 -4.73 -33.83
C PHE A 289 -19.08 -3.31 -33.29
N THR A 290 -19.90 -2.52 -33.95
CA THR A 290 -20.10 -1.09 -33.65
C THR A 290 -21.35 -0.85 -32.81
N ARG A 291 -21.46 0.35 -32.25
CA ARG A 291 -22.66 0.83 -31.54
C ARG A 291 -23.92 0.73 -32.39
N ASN A 292 -23.79 1.10 -33.66
CA ASN A 292 -24.90 1.09 -34.60
C ASN A 292 -25.34 -0.33 -34.97
N GLU A 293 -24.42 -1.29 -35.06
CA GLU A 293 -24.77 -2.69 -35.29
C GLU A 293 -25.51 -3.29 -34.10
N LEU A 294 -25.04 -3.07 -32.88
CA LEU A 294 -25.75 -3.52 -31.67
C LEU A 294 -27.13 -2.88 -31.56
N LYS A 295 -27.24 -1.59 -31.87
CA LYS A 295 -28.53 -0.90 -31.94
C LYS A 295 -29.49 -1.52 -32.97
N LYS A 296 -28.99 -1.84 -34.17
CA LYS A 296 -29.78 -2.48 -35.24
C LYS A 296 -30.23 -3.88 -34.84
N GLU A 297 -29.36 -4.65 -34.18
CA GLU A 297 -29.70 -6.00 -33.71
C GLU A 297 -30.73 -5.96 -32.57
N ILE A 298 -30.68 -4.95 -31.69
CA ILE A 298 -31.74 -4.76 -30.68
C ILE A 298 -33.08 -4.42 -31.36
N LEU A 299 -33.05 -3.56 -32.38
CA LEU A 299 -34.24 -3.19 -33.15
C LEU A 299 -34.85 -4.38 -33.91
N SER A 300 -34.02 -5.27 -34.49
CA SER A 300 -34.49 -6.44 -35.24
C SER A 300 -35.20 -7.48 -34.37
N MET A 301 -35.05 -7.39 -33.04
CA MET A 301 -35.82 -8.23 -32.10
C MET A 301 -37.30 -7.79 -31.97
N SER A 302 -37.70 -6.66 -32.56
CA SER A 302 -39.09 -6.17 -32.52
C SER A 302 -39.98 -6.96 -33.50
N ASP A 303 -41.08 -7.51 -33.01
CA ASP A 303 -42.07 -8.27 -33.78
C ASP A 303 -43.49 -7.64 -33.73
N GLY A 304 -43.59 -6.38 -33.29
CA GLY A 304 -44.85 -5.64 -33.12
C GLY A 304 -45.55 -5.93 -31.79
N SER A 305 -45.40 -7.13 -31.20
CA SER A 305 -45.97 -7.47 -29.89
C SER A 305 -45.13 -6.98 -28.71
N ASN A 306 -43.85 -6.71 -28.94
CA ASN A 306 -42.84 -6.36 -27.95
C ASN A 306 -42.22 -4.97 -28.18
N GLU A 307 -42.81 -4.13 -29.03
CA GLU A 307 -42.22 -2.86 -29.48
C GLU A 307 -41.89 -1.93 -28.30
N SER A 308 -42.81 -1.76 -27.34
CA SER A 308 -42.58 -0.97 -26.12
C SER A 308 -41.41 -1.49 -25.28
N THR A 309 -41.20 -2.81 -25.27
CA THR A 309 -40.09 -3.45 -24.55
C THR A 309 -38.76 -3.13 -25.23
N ILE A 310 -38.70 -3.26 -26.55
CA ILE A 310 -37.49 -2.98 -27.35
C ILE A 310 -37.14 -1.49 -27.30
N GLN A 311 -38.13 -0.60 -27.42
CA GLN A 311 -37.91 0.84 -27.26
C GLN A 311 -37.38 1.19 -25.87
N GLY A 312 -37.86 0.52 -24.82
CA GLY A 312 -37.34 0.67 -23.46
C GLY A 312 -35.87 0.27 -23.32
N ILE A 313 -35.42 -0.77 -24.04
CA ILE A 313 -34.00 -1.17 -24.09
C ILE A 313 -33.18 -0.13 -24.85
N LEU A 314 -33.67 0.31 -26.01
CA LEU A 314 -32.97 1.28 -26.86
C LEU A 314 -32.78 2.63 -26.18
N TRP A 315 -33.79 3.11 -25.45
CA TRP A 315 -33.68 4.32 -24.65
C TRP A 315 -32.53 4.21 -23.63
N ARG A 316 -32.48 3.11 -22.86
CA ARG A 316 -31.41 2.85 -21.88
C ARG A 316 -30.03 2.74 -22.53
N TYR A 317 -29.96 2.04 -23.66
CA TYR A 317 -28.74 1.89 -24.43
C TYR A 317 -28.23 3.25 -24.94
N ASN A 318 -29.10 4.04 -25.57
CA ASN A 318 -28.75 5.36 -26.12
C ASN A 318 -28.29 6.33 -25.02
N ASN A 319 -28.86 6.26 -23.81
CA ASN A 319 -28.46 7.15 -22.70
C ASN A 319 -26.99 6.98 -22.28
N ILE A 320 -26.40 5.82 -22.54
CA ILE A 320 -25.06 5.47 -22.05
C ILE A 320 -24.03 5.42 -23.19
N ILE A 321 -24.44 4.93 -24.36
CA ILE A 321 -23.51 4.58 -25.43
C ILE A 321 -22.82 5.78 -26.11
N TYR A 322 -23.39 6.97 -25.96
CA TYR A 322 -22.80 8.22 -26.47
C TYR A 322 -21.84 8.87 -25.48
N ASN A 323 -21.60 8.27 -24.32
CA ASN A 323 -20.51 8.69 -23.45
C ASN A 323 -19.18 8.61 -24.24
N SER A 324 -18.34 9.64 -24.11
CA SER A 324 -17.06 9.78 -24.83
C SER A 324 -16.11 8.61 -24.62
N ILE A 325 -16.29 7.84 -23.54
CA ILE A 325 -15.46 6.68 -23.26
C ILE A 325 -15.65 5.53 -24.26
N PHE A 326 -16.82 5.44 -24.92
CA PHE A 326 -17.13 4.34 -25.82
C PHE A 326 -16.76 4.63 -27.26
N HIS A 327 -16.02 3.68 -27.85
CA HIS A 327 -15.54 3.76 -29.23
C HIS A 327 -15.83 2.47 -30.01
N ASP A 328 -15.98 2.60 -31.33
CA ASP A 328 -16.26 1.46 -32.21
C ASP A 328 -14.99 0.68 -32.56
N HIS A 329 -13.87 1.36 -32.72
CA HIS A 329 -12.63 0.78 -33.27
C HIS A 329 -11.41 0.92 -32.37
N GLU A 330 -11.44 1.81 -31.39
CA GLU A 330 -10.32 2.09 -30.49
C GLU A 330 -10.65 1.57 -29.09
N GLY A 331 -9.68 0.91 -28.47
CA GLY A 331 -9.77 0.39 -27.12
C GLY A 331 -8.45 0.61 -26.38
N ILE A 332 -8.37 0.14 -25.14
CA ILE A 332 -7.17 0.30 -24.31
C ILE A 332 -6.01 -0.53 -24.88
N PRO A 333 -4.90 0.09 -25.34
CA PRO A 333 -3.75 -0.64 -25.86
C PRO A 333 -2.88 -1.16 -24.70
N ILE A 334 -3.10 -2.42 -24.30
CA ILE A 334 -2.48 -3.01 -23.10
C ILE A 334 -0.95 -2.99 -23.19
N VAL A 335 -0.36 -3.34 -24.35
CA VAL A 335 1.11 -3.36 -24.52
C VAL A 335 1.73 -1.96 -24.43
N ASP A 336 0.99 -0.90 -24.75
CA ASP A 336 1.47 0.48 -24.58
C ASP A 336 1.33 0.98 -23.14
N TYR A 337 0.45 0.35 -22.35
CA TYR A 337 0.21 0.67 -20.95
C TYR A 337 1.17 -0.09 -20.03
N PHE A 338 1.73 -1.20 -20.51
CA PHE A 338 2.69 -2.01 -19.76
C PHE A 338 3.96 -2.16 -20.58
N GLN A 339 5.01 -1.42 -20.18
CA GLN A 339 6.35 -1.52 -20.75
C GLN A 339 7.36 -1.73 -19.61
N LYS A 340 8.45 -2.45 -19.89
CA LYS A 340 9.53 -2.64 -18.92
C LYS A 340 10.10 -1.29 -18.48
N GLY A 341 10.16 -1.03 -17.18
CA GLY A 341 10.60 0.24 -16.62
C GLY A 341 9.62 1.39 -16.81
N GLN A 342 8.36 1.10 -17.14
CA GLN A 342 7.32 2.11 -17.33
C GLN A 342 6.37 2.13 -16.14
N LEU A 343 6.02 3.34 -15.69
CA LEU A 343 4.84 3.62 -14.90
C LEU A 343 3.77 4.24 -15.80
N THR A 344 2.60 3.63 -15.84
CA THR A 344 1.42 4.22 -16.48
C THR A 344 0.45 4.71 -15.41
N VAL A 345 0.23 6.02 -15.36
CA VAL A 345 -0.77 6.65 -14.49
C VAL A 345 -2.05 6.82 -15.30
N VAL A 346 -3.08 6.05 -14.96
CA VAL A 346 -4.42 6.17 -15.55
C VAL A 346 -5.23 7.12 -14.68
N ASP A 347 -5.24 8.39 -15.07
CA ASP A 347 -6.04 9.42 -14.43
C ASP A 347 -7.51 9.23 -14.81
N ILE A 348 -8.31 8.85 -13.81
CA ILE A 348 -9.76 8.68 -13.94
C ILE A 348 -10.50 9.71 -13.07
N SER A 349 -9.81 10.78 -12.65
CA SER A 349 -10.42 11.87 -11.91
C SER A 349 -11.53 12.53 -12.75
N GLY A 350 -12.63 12.89 -12.08
CA GLY A 350 -13.81 13.45 -12.75
C GLY A 350 -14.70 12.43 -13.48
N ILE A 351 -14.27 11.17 -13.64
CA ILE A 351 -15.12 10.10 -14.19
C ILE A 351 -16.03 9.55 -13.08
N GLU A 352 -17.30 9.28 -13.39
CA GLU A 352 -18.25 8.65 -12.45
C GLU A 352 -17.75 7.26 -12.00
N GLU A 353 -17.98 6.90 -10.74
CA GLU A 353 -17.51 5.64 -10.15
C GLU A 353 -17.91 4.39 -10.96
N THR A 354 -19.13 4.38 -11.51
CA THR A 354 -19.60 3.29 -12.38
C THR A 354 -18.68 3.07 -13.58
N PHE A 355 -18.25 4.15 -14.24
CA PHE A 355 -17.33 4.09 -15.38
C PHE A 355 -15.89 3.84 -14.93
N GLN A 356 -15.46 4.34 -13.77
CA GLN A 356 -14.17 3.99 -13.18
C GLN A 356 -14.04 2.47 -13.00
N GLN A 357 -15.05 1.84 -12.39
CA GLN A 357 -15.12 0.39 -12.22
C GLN A 357 -15.12 -0.35 -13.57
N LEU A 358 -15.81 0.18 -14.58
CA LEU A 358 -15.86 -0.41 -15.91
C LEU A 358 -14.49 -0.38 -16.61
N ILE A 359 -13.79 0.77 -16.57
CA ILE A 359 -12.43 0.91 -17.13
C ILE A 359 -11.51 -0.12 -16.50
N ALA A 360 -11.53 -0.21 -15.16
CA ALA A 360 -10.74 -1.19 -14.44
C ALA A 360 -11.10 -2.62 -14.84
N ALA A 361 -12.39 -2.96 -14.93
CA ALA A 361 -12.85 -4.29 -15.32
C ALA A 361 -12.38 -4.69 -16.72
N VAL A 362 -12.51 -3.80 -17.71
CA VAL A 362 -12.08 -4.06 -19.10
C VAL A 362 -10.56 -4.20 -19.17
N LEU A 363 -9.82 -3.27 -18.56
CA LEU A 363 -8.36 -3.28 -18.58
C LEU A 363 -7.82 -4.54 -17.91
N LEU A 364 -8.28 -4.87 -16.69
CA LEU A 364 -7.83 -6.02 -15.93
C LEU A 364 -8.14 -7.34 -16.65
N ARG A 365 -9.32 -7.49 -17.27
CA ARG A 365 -9.65 -8.69 -18.05
C ARG A 365 -8.74 -8.86 -19.26
N LYS A 366 -8.52 -7.79 -20.03
CA LYS A 366 -7.63 -7.82 -21.19
C LYS A 366 -6.19 -8.12 -20.78
N LEU A 367 -5.72 -7.48 -19.71
CA LEU A 367 -4.39 -7.70 -19.15
C LEU A 367 -4.20 -9.17 -18.74
N PHE A 368 -5.15 -9.70 -17.99
CA PHE A 368 -5.10 -11.08 -17.51
C PHE A 368 -5.14 -12.08 -18.67
N ASP A 369 -6.04 -11.91 -19.63
CA ASP A 369 -6.11 -12.75 -20.83
C ASP A 369 -4.80 -12.74 -21.64
N ILE A 370 -4.23 -11.54 -21.87
CA ILE A 370 -2.95 -11.38 -22.56
C ILE A 370 -1.82 -12.09 -21.81
N ARG A 371 -1.75 -11.95 -20.48
CA ARG A 371 -0.70 -12.59 -19.67
C ARG A 371 -0.86 -14.11 -19.65
N VAL A 372 -2.07 -14.62 -19.48
CA VAL A 372 -2.36 -16.07 -19.54
C VAL A 372 -1.95 -16.65 -20.89
N LYS A 373 -2.37 -16.01 -21.99
CA LYS A 373 -2.05 -16.48 -23.35
C LYS A 373 -0.58 -16.32 -23.71
N THR A 374 0.10 -15.28 -23.21
CA THR A 374 1.55 -15.14 -23.38
C THR A 374 2.30 -16.23 -22.64
N ASP A 375 1.91 -16.52 -21.39
CA ASP A 375 2.55 -17.55 -20.56
C ASP A 375 2.36 -18.96 -21.13
N ASN A 376 1.17 -19.23 -21.69
CA ASN A 376 0.86 -20.48 -22.39
C ASN A 376 1.46 -20.57 -23.82
N GLY A 377 2.22 -19.57 -24.27
CA GLY A 377 2.85 -19.55 -25.60
C GLY A 377 1.90 -19.33 -26.77
N ILE A 378 0.65 -18.93 -26.53
CA ILE A 378 -0.34 -18.61 -27.57
C ILE A 378 -0.04 -17.24 -28.19
N TYR A 379 0.28 -16.24 -27.35
CA TYR A 379 0.76 -14.95 -27.83
C TYR A 379 2.28 -14.93 -27.77
N THR A 380 2.89 -14.74 -28.94
CA THR A 380 4.34 -14.70 -29.14
C THR A 380 4.76 -13.34 -29.68
N ILE A 381 6.04 -13.17 -29.98
CA ILE A 381 6.57 -11.96 -30.62
C ILE A 381 5.89 -11.61 -31.95
N ASP A 382 5.23 -12.59 -32.60
CA ASP A 382 4.46 -12.41 -33.83
C ASP A 382 3.11 -11.70 -33.60
N ASN A 383 2.71 -11.52 -32.34
CA ASN A 383 1.53 -10.77 -31.94
C ASN A 383 1.94 -9.56 -31.08
N PRO A 384 2.64 -8.56 -31.64
CA PRO A 384 3.24 -7.48 -30.85
C PRO A 384 2.22 -6.72 -30.00
N ASP A 385 0.99 -6.53 -30.50
CA ASP A 385 -0.08 -5.81 -29.78
C ASP A 385 -0.72 -6.60 -28.62
N LYS A 386 -0.38 -7.88 -28.50
CA LYS A 386 -0.96 -8.82 -27.50
C LYS A 386 0.11 -9.61 -26.75
N TYR A 387 1.39 -9.30 -26.96
CA TYR A 387 2.50 -10.01 -26.35
C TYR A 387 3.08 -9.21 -25.19
N LEU A 388 3.03 -9.80 -23.99
CA LEU A 388 3.50 -9.15 -22.77
C LEU A 388 4.36 -10.13 -21.98
N PRO A 389 5.69 -10.26 -22.26
CA PRO A 389 6.52 -11.35 -21.76
C PRO A 389 7.08 -11.17 -20.33
N TYR A 390 6.62 -10.16 -19.59
CA TYR A 390 7.13 -9.86 -18.26
C TYR A 390 5.99 -9.69 -17.25
N PRO A 391 6.28 -9.89 -15.95
CA PRO A 391 5.33 -9.59 -14.89
C PRO A 391 4.95 -8.11 -14.86
N VAL A 392 3.73 -7.84 -14.41
CA VAL A 392 3.17 -6.50 -14.28
C VAL A 392 2.64 -6.29 -12.87
N PHE A 393 2.61 -5.04 -12.44
CA PHE A 393 2.09 -4.66 -11.14
C PHE A 393 1.03 -3.56 -11.28
N VAL A 394 -0.20 -3.84 -10.84
CA VAL A 394 -1.33 -2.91 -10.94
C VAL A 394 -1.68 -2.37 -9.57
N ILE A 395 -1.68 -1.05 -9.42
CA ILE A 395 -2.02 -0.34 -8.19
C ILE A 395 -3.43 0.23 -8.34
N LEU A 396 -4.32 -0.14 -7.41
CA LEU A 396 -5.69 0.37 -7.33
C LEU A 396 -5.79 1.32 -6.14
N GLU A 397 -5.76 2.62 -6.42
CA GLU A 397 -6.06 3.64 -5.42
C GLU A 397 -7.56 3.69 -5.09
N GLU A 398 -7.88 4.04 -3.85
CA GLU A 398 -9.22 3.87 -3.28
C GLU A 398 -9.86 2.52 -3.63
N ALA A 399 -9.13 1.42 -3.43
CA ALA A 399 -9.49 0.06 -3.84
C ALA A 399 -10.92 -0.39 -3.45
N HIS A 400 -11.49 0.19 -2.39
CA HIS A 400 -12.87 -0.08 -1.97
C HIS A 400 -13.93 0.35 -3.01
N ARG A 401 -13.60 1.24 -3.96
CA ARG A 401 -14.45 1.56 -5.13
C ARG A 401 -14.49 0.40 -6.14
N PHE A 402 -13.39 -0.35 -6.27
CA PHE A 402 -13.23 -1.41 -7.27
C PHE A 402 -13.61 -2.79 -6.74
N THR A 403 -13.46 -3.03 -5.44
CA THR A 403 -13.89 -4.26 -4.76
C THR A 403 -14.52 -3.93 -3.40
N PRO A 404 -15.74 -3.35 -3.39
CA PRO A 404 -16.41 -3.02 -2.14
C PRO A 404 -16.85 -4.29 -1.41
N GLN A 405 -16.91 -4.20 -0.07
CA GLN A 405 -17.46 -5.24 0.81
C GLN A 405 -18.92 -5.51 0.47
N ASN A 406 -19.71 -4.44 0.30
CA ASN A 406 -21.14 -4.49 0.00
C ASN A 406 -21.43 -3.86 -1.36
N GLY A 407 -22.43 -4.39 -2.07
CA GLY A 407 -22.84 -3.91 -3.38
C GLY A 407 -22.15 -4.62 -4.54
N VAL A 408 -22.60 -4.31 -5.75
CA VAL A 408 -22.09 -4.90 -7.00
C VAL A 408 -21.11 -3.92 -7.64
N SER A 409 -19.86 -4.35 -7.79
CA SER A 409 -18.85 -3.62 -8.57
C SER A 409 -18.42 -4.43 -9.78
N LYS A 410 -18.23 -3.75 -10.90
CA LYS A 410 -17.98 -4.37 -12.21
C LYS A 410 -16.59 -4.99 -12.26
N SER A 411 -15.62 -4.38 -11.58
CA SER A 411 -14.24 -4.87 -11.48
C SER A 411 -14.06 -5.97 -10.45
N LYS A 412 -15.00 -6.18 -9.52
CA LYS A 412 -14.83 -7.09 -8.37
C LYS A 412 -14.51 -8.52 -8.80
N ASN A 413 -15.27 -9.08 -9.75
CA ASN A 413 -15.10 -10.47 -10.16
C ASN A 413 -13.72 -10.73 -10.79
N ILE A 414 -13.31 -9.92 -11.76
CA ILE A 414 -11.98 -10.08 -12.38
C ILE A 414 -10.87 -9.81 -11.38
N LEU A 415 -11.05 -8.86 -10.47
CA LEU A 415 -10.05 -8.59 -9.45
C LEU A 415 -9.87 -9.77 -8.51
N LYS A 416 -10.95 -10.44 -8.08
CA LYS A 416 -10.87 -11.67 -7.29
C LYS A 416 -10.15 -12.78 -8.06
N THR A 417 -10.43 -12.96 -9.34
CA THR A 417 -9.70 -13.92 -10.20
C THR A 417 -8.21 -13.61 -10.27
N ILE A 418 -7.83 -12.34 -10.44
CA ILE A 418 -6.42 -11.93 -10.47
C ILE A 418 -5.76 -12.13 -9.10
N LEU A 419 -6.45 -11.82 -8.01
CA LEU A 419 -5.92 -12.01 -6.66
C LEU A 419 -5.73 -13.50 -6.30
N SER A 420 -6.53 -14.41 -6.88
CA SER A 420 -6.38 -15.85 -6.66
C SER A 420 -5.41 -16.54 -7.64
N GLU A 421 -5.34 -16.09 -8.89
CA GLU A 421 -4.62 -16.79 -9.97
C GLU A 421 -3.47 -15.99 -10.59
N GLY A 422 -3.46 -14.67 -10.40
CA GLY A 422 -2.49 -13.72 -10.99
C GLY A 422 -1.04 -14.06 -10.68
N ARG A 423 -0.78 -14.67 -9.51
CA ARG A 423 0.53 -15.23 -9.14
C ARG A 423 1.15 -16.11 -10.23
N LYS A 424 0.35 -17.00 -10.83
CA LYS A 424 0.82 -17.96 -11.83
C LYS A 424 1.27 -17.27 -13.12
N PHE A 425 0.58 -16.18 -13.47
CA PHE A 425 0.75 -15.48 -14.74
C PHE A 425 1.51 -14.15 -14.58
N GLY A 426 2.13 -13.89 -13.43
CA GLY A 426 2.90 -12.66 -13.19
C GLY A 426 2.06 -11.38 -13.21
N VAL A 427 0.82 -11.44 -12.74
CA VAL A 427 -0.04 -10.24 -12.57
C VAL A 427 -0.18 -9.95 -11.09
N GLY A 428 0.62 -9.00 -10.60
CA GLY A 428 0.56 -8.51 -9.23
C GLY A 428 -0.41 -7.35 -9.07
N VAL A 429 -0.98 -7.22 -7.87
CA VAL A 429 -1.95 -6.17 -7.54
C VAL A 429 -1.57 -5.54 -6.21
N CYS A 430 -1.64 -4.21 -6.13
CA CYS A 430 -1.59 -3.45 -4.90
C CYS A 430 -2.95 -2.81 -4.62
N LEU A 431 -3.61 -3.21 -3.54
CA LEU A 431 -4.85 -2.58 -3.08
C LEU A 431 -4.52 -1.45 -2.11
N VAL A 432 -4.85 -0.21 -2.49
CA VAL A 432 -4.58 0.97 -1.66
C VAL A 432 -5.91 1.54 -1.17
N THR A 433 -6.16 1.57 0.13
CA THR A 433 -7.44 2.07 0.67
C THR A 433 -7.26 2.74 2.02
N GLN A 434 -8.10 3.75 2.27
CA GLN A 434 -8.22 4.39 3.57
C GLN A 434 -9.36 3.84 4.44
N ARG A 435 -10.17 2.93 3.88
CA ARG A 435 -11.33 2.33 4.53
C ARG A 435 -11.28 0.81 4.35
N PRO A 436 -10.44 0.09 5.11
CA PRO A 436 -10.36 -1.37 5.00
C PRO A 436 -11.70 -2.06 5.30
N SER A 437 -12.52 -1.54 6.21
CA SER A 437 -13.87 -2.08 6.48
C SER A 437 -14.85 -1.99 5.31
N LYS A 438 -14.59 -1.14 4.31
CA LYS A 438 -15.40 -1.04 3.08
C LYS A 438 -14.84 -1.88 1.93
N LEU A 439 -13.67 -2.48 2.09
CA LEU A 439 -13.03 -3.33 1.09
C LEU A 439 -13.48 -4.78 1.31
N ASP A 440 -13.69 -5.50 0.21
CA ASP A 440 -13.99 -6.94 0.24
C ASP A 440 -12.93 -7.73 1.04
N ALA A 441 -13.38 -8.44 2.08
CA ALA A 441 -12.52 -9.16 3.01
C ALA A 441 -11.67 -10.24 2.31
N ASP A 442 -12.25 -10.98 1.35
CA ASP A 442 -11.53 -11.99 0.58
C ASP A 442 -10.44 -11.34 -0.28
N SER A 443 -10.75 -10.21 -0.92
CA SER A 443 -9.77 -9.48 -1.73
C SER A 443 -8.60 -8.99 -0.88
N LEU A 444 -8.87 -8.52 0.35
CA LEU A 444 -7.83 -8.10 1.29
C LEU A 444 -7.00 -9.27 1.82
N SER A 445 -7.61 -10.42 2.11
CA SER A 445 -6.89 -11.59 2.64
C SER A 445 -5.98 -12.27 1.60
N GLN A 446 -6.25 -12.09 0.31
CA GLN A 446 -5.33 -12.51 -0.76
C GLN A 446 -4.09 -11.60 -0.88
N CYS A 447 -4.08 -10.42 -0.25
CA CYS A 447 -2.91 -9.55 -0.20
C CYS A 447 -1.97 -10.01 0.92
N MET A 448 -1.00 -10.86 0.56
CA MET A 448 -0.14 -11.55 1.51
C MET A 448 0.96 -10.67 2.09
N THR A 449 1.24 -9.50 1.50
CA THR A 449 2.05 -8.45 2.13
C THR A 449 1.16 -7.25 2.43
N GLN A 450 1.33 -6.64 3.59
CA GLN A 450 0.58 -5.45 3.98
C GLN A 450 1.49 -4.38 4.56
N ILE A 451 1.23 -3.12 4.19
CA ILE A 451 1.83 -1.93 4.78
C ILE A 451 0.68 -1.13 5.42
N THR A 452 0.58 -1.21 6.74
CA THR A 452 -0.50 -0.60 7.51
C THR A 452 0.03 0.62 8.24
N LEU A 453 -0.39 1.81 7.81
CA LEU A 453 -0.10 3.09 8.46
C LEU A 453 -1.09 3.32 9.62
N ARG A 454 -1.05 4.50 10.25
CA ARG A 454 -1.96 4.85 11.34
C ARG A 454 -3.43 4.55 11.00
N ILE A 455 -4.11 3.79 11.87
CA ILE A 455 -5.55 3.50 11.81
C ILE A 455 -6.17 3.73 13.20
N ILE A 456 -7.13 4.66 13.28
CA ILE A 456 -7.77 5.06 14.54
C ILE A 456 -9.09 4.31 14.75
N ASN A 457 -9.82 3.99 13.68
CA ASN A 457 -11.15 3.38 13.77
C ASN A 457 -11.06 1.91 14.22
N PRO A 458 -11.71 1.51 15.34
CA PRO A 458 -11.67 0.14 15.84
C PRO A 458 -12.25 -0.90 14.86
N THR A 459 -13.25 -0.54 14.06
CA THR A 459 -13.84 -1.44 13.05
C THR A 459 -12.82 -1.74 11.94
N ASP A 460 -12.04 -0.73 11.54
CA ASP A 460 -10.97 -0.91 10.56
C ASP A 460 -9.82 -1.75 11.13
N GLN A 461 -9.46 -1.54 12.40
CA GLN A 461 -8.45 -2.37 13.09
C GLN A 461 -8.87 -3.84 13.16
N LYS A 462 -10.13 -4.12 13.51
CA LYS A 462 -10.67 -5.49 13.55
C LYS A 462 -10.61 -6.16 12.18
N GLN A 463 -10.96 -5.42 11.12
CA GLN A 463 -10.89 -5.94 9.76
C GLN A 463 -9.45 -6.30 9.36
N ILE A 464 -8.48 -5.45 9.71
CA ILE A 464 -7.05 -5.72 9.48
C ILE A 464 -6.62 -6.97 10.25
N ALA A 465 -6.96 -7.06 11.54
CA ALA A 465 -6.60 -8.18 12.40
C ALA A 465 -7.19 -9.53 11.92
N GLN A 466 -8.35 -9.52 11.26
CA GLN A 466 -8.95 -10.71 10.67
C GLN A 466 -8.34 -11.10 9.32
N SER A 467 -7.79 -10.12 8.58
CA SER A 467 -7.24 -10.35 7.24
C SER A 467 -5.80 -10.86 7.23
N ILE A 468 -5.07 -10.76 8.34
CA ILE A 468 -3.64 -11.10 8.39
C ILE A 468 -3.38 -12.20 9.42
N GLU A 469 -2.98 -13.38 8.94
CA GLU A 469 -2.60 -14.50 9.80
C GLU A 469 -1.28 -14.27 10.57
N SER A 470 -0.41 -13.39 10.05
CA SER A 470 0.96 -13.18 10.55
C SER A 470 1.13 -11.99 11.50
N VAL A 471 0.14 -11.09 11.62
CA VAL A 471 0.25 -9.93 12.52
C VAL A 471 -0.27 -10.30 13.89
N SER A 472 0.58 -10.12 14.88
CA SER A 472 0.24 -10.36 16.26
C SER A 472 -0.61 -9.22 16.83
N ARG A 473 -1.44 -9.53 17.83
CA ARG A 473 -2.42 -8.57 18.39
C ARG A 473 -1.76 -7.31 18.98
N ASP A 474 -0.58 -7.45 19.56
CA ASP A 474 0.25 -6.34 20.08
C ASP A 474 0.54 -5.28 19.00
N LEU A 475 0.84 -5.70 17.78
CA LEU A 475 1.10 -4.75 16.69
C LEU A 475 -0.17 -4.03 16.22
N ILE A 476 -1.33 -4.69 16.26
CA ILE A 476 -2.61 -4.04 15.92
C ILE A 476 -2.95 -2.95 16.93
N GLU A 477 -2.66 -3.18 18.21
CA GLU A 477 -2.87 -2.21 19.29
C GLU A 477 -1.97 -0.96 19.14
N GLU A 478 -0.85 -1.04 18.42
CA GLU A 478 0.01 0.11 18.11
C GLU A 478 -0.53 1.01 16.98
N LEU A 479 -1.42 0.51 16.13
CA LEU A 479 -1.89 1.24 14.94
C LEU A 479 -2.39 2.67 15.21
N PRO A 480 -3.12 2.96 16.31
CA PRO A 480 -3.53 4.32 16.66
C PRO A 480 -2.37 5.26 17.00
N ALA A 481 -1.30 4.72 17.60
CA ALA A 481 -0.17 5.48 18.13
C ALA A 481 0.85 5.87 17.06
N LEU A 482 0.81 5.23 15.88
CA LEU A 482 1.72 5.53 14.78
C LEU A 482 1.64 6.99 14.34
N ALA A 483 2.79 7.67 14.25
CA ALA A 483 2.87 9.00 13.68
C ALA A 483 2.72 8.98 12.15
N LYS A 484 2.51 10.16 11.55
CA LYS A 484 2.53 10.30 10.07
C LYS A 484 3.87 9.83 9.51
N GLY A 485 3.82 8.98 8.47
CA GLY A 485 5.02 8.37 7.89
C GLY A 485 5.60 7.20 8.68
N GLN A 486 4.91 6.69 9.70
CA GLN A 486 5.19 5.40 10.32
C GLN A 486 4.18 4.35 9.83
N ALA A 487 4.63 3.10 9.73
CA ALA A 487 3.81 1.98 9.28
C ALA A 487 4.26 0.68 9.96
N ILE A 488 3.35 -0.27 10.03
CA ILE A 488 3.66 -1.67 10.31
C ILE A 488 3.69 -2.41 8.99
N ILE A 489 4.79 -3.08 8.70
CA ILE A 489 4.91 -3.95 7.53
C ILE A 489 4.79 -5.39 8.03
N SER A 490 4.03 -6.21 7.32
CA SER A 490 3.82 -7.61 7.65
C SER A 490 3.58 -8.47 6.41
N GLY A 491 3.67 -9.78 6.61
CA GLY A 491 3.39 -10.76 5.57
C GLY A 491 4.63 -11.16 4.77
N VAL A 492 4.41 -11.78 3.61
CA VAL A 492 5.43 -12.54 2.86
C VAL A 492 6.56 -11.68 2.26
N GLY A 493 6.41 -10.36 2.14
CA GLY A 493 7.46 -9.46 1.65
C GLY A 493 8.66 -9.31 2.59
N ILE A 494 8.52 -9.70 3.87
CA ILE A 494 9.54 -9.68 4.92
C ILE A 494 9.46 -10.96 5.76
N ASN A 495 10.47 -11.23 6.59
CA ASN A 495 10.50 -12.45 7.42
C ASN A 495 9.77 -12.30 8.76
N THR A 496 9.64 -11.08 9.28
CA THR A 496 8.90 -10.85 10.54
C THR A 496 8.26 -9.46 10.55
N PRO A 497 7.01 -9.32 11.04
CA PRO A 497 6.33 -8.04 11.13
C PRO A 497 7.13 -6.99 11.90
N THR A 498 7.25 -5.80 11.31
CA THR A 498 8.15 -4.75 11.80
C THR A 498 7.54 -3.37 11.66
N THR A 499 7.66 -2.55 12.72
CA THR A 499 7.29 -1.14 12.72
C THR A 499 8.40 -0.31 12.09
N VAL A 500 8.06 0.48 11.06
CA VAL A 500 9.00 1.24 10.23
C VAL A 500 8.66 2.71 10.18
N LYS A 501 9.70 3.53 10.04
CA LYS A 501 9.60 4.91 9.56
C LYS A 501 9.86 4.91 8.06
N ILE A 502 8.85 5.26 7.27
CA ILE A 502 8.92 5.34 5.81
C ILE A 502 10.01 6.37 5.43
N ARG A 503 10.84 6.02 4.44
CA ARG A 503 11.91 6.90 3.95
C ARG A 503 11.34 8.14 3.28
N THR A 504 12.17 9.15 3.11
CA THR A 504 11.81 10.31 2.31
C THR A 504 11.67 9.91 0.84
N ARG A 505 10.56 10.32 0.21
CA ARG A 505 10.30 10.25 -1.23
C ARG A 505 11.28 11.15 -1.97
N TYR A 506 11.78 10.69 -3.11
CA TYR A 506 12.74 11.42 -3.95
C TYR A 506 12.06 12.46 -4.83
N THR A 507 10.86 12.14 -5.31
CA THR A 507 10.01 12.99 -6.14
C THR A 507 9.05 13.81 -5.29
N ARG A 508 8.61 14.96 -5.82
CA ARG A 508 7.71 15.86 -5.10
C ARG A 508 6.32 15.27 -4.94
N HIS A 509 5.61 15.72 -3.90
CA HIS A 509 4.23 15.36 -3.61
C HIS A 509 3.42 16.63 -3.35
N GLU A 510 3.00 17.30 -4.43
CA GLU A 510 2.29 18.59 -4.36
C GLU A 510 0.77 18.44 -4.35
N ARG A 511 0.22 17.45 -5.07
CA ARG A 511 -1.22 17.17 -5.13
C ARG A 511 -1.60 16.15 -4.04
N GLY A 512 -2.63 16.45 -3.25
CA GLY A 512 -3.07 15.65 -2.09
C GLY A 512 -2.67 16.22 -0.72
N ALA A 513 -1.82 17.25 -0.67
CA ALA A 513 -1.66 18.05 0.55
C ALA A 513 -2.87 18.96 0.74
N SER A 514 -3.39 19.05 1.97
CA SER A 514 -4.46 20.01 2.29
C SER A 514 -4.03 21.40 1.85
N LYS A 515 -4.81 22.00 0.95
CA LYS A 515 -4.64 23.38 0.53
C LYS A 515 -4.61 24.26 1.79
N ASN A 516 -3.59 25.10 1.92
CA ASN A 516 -3.57 26.09 2.99
C ASN A 516 -4.58 27.18 2.65
N ALA A 517 -5.83 26.96 3.04
CA ALA A 517 -6.94 27.85 2.71
C ALA A 517 -6.66 29.30 3.16
N PRO A 518 -6.16 29.58 4.37
CA PRO A 518 -5.76 30.95 4.75
C PRO A 518 -4.73 31.58 3.81
N LEU A 519 -3.67 30.85 3.40
CA LEU A 519 -2.68 31.36 2.44
C LEU A 519 -3.26 31.59 1.05
N ILE A 520 -4.24 30.79 0.64
CA ILE A 520 -4.88 30.92 -0.68
C ILE A 520 -5.89 32.07 -0.68
N TRP A 521 -6.72 32.19 0.35
CA TRP A 521 -7.66 33.31 0.51
C TRP A 521 -6.94 34.65 0.60
N THR A 522 -5.75 34.68 1.20
CA THR A 522 -4.93 35.90 1.27
C THR A 522 -4.11 36.18 0.01
N ARG A 523 -4.04 35.24 -0.95
CA ARG A 523 -3.36 35.45 -2.25
C ARG A 523 -4.21 36.26 -3.23
N GLU A 524 -5.54 36.17 -3.17
CA GLU A 524 -6.44 36.92 -4.07
C GLU A 524 -6.33 38.44 -3.87
N ASP A 525 -5.95 38.92 -2.68
CA ASP A 525 -5.84 40.36 -2.40
C ASP A 525 -4.60 41.06 -3.00
N LYS A 526 -3.56 40.34 -3.44
CA LYS A 526 -2.32 40.95 -3.95
C LYS A 526 -2.27 41.00 -5.47
N GLU A 527 -2.67 39.92 -6.15
CA GLU A 527 -2.67 39.87 -7.62
C GLU A 527 -3.79 40.73 -8.21
N GLU A 528 -4.98 40.80 -7.60
CA GLU A 528 -6.03 41.74 -8.05
C GLU A 528 -5.61 43.21 -7.86
N LYS A 529 -4.89 43.54 -6.78
CA LYS A 529 -4.38 44.91 -6.54
C LYS A 529 -3.26 45.31 -7.51
N GLU A 530 -2.39 44.40 -7.94
CA GLU A 530 -1.39 44.69 -8.97
C GLU A 530 -2.02 44.87 -10.35
N VAL A 531 -3.03 44.06 -10.71
CA VAL A 531 -3.74 44.21 -12.00
C VAL A 531 -4.59 45.48 -12.04
N LEU A 532 -5.25 45.86 -10.92
CA LEU A 532 -5.96 47.13 -10.79
C LEU A 532 -5.02 48.35 -10.80
N ASN A 533 -3.83 48.27 -10.19
CA ASN A 533 -2.83 49.35 -10.26
C ASN A 533 -2.27 49.54 -11.68
N ILE A 534 -2.08 48.47 -12.45
CA ILE A 534 -1.62 48.56 -13.85
C ILE A 534 -2.72 49.14 -14.75
N GLN A 535 -3.99 48.87 -14.48
CA GLN A 535 -5.11 49.51 -15.19
C GLN A 535 -5.30 50.99 -14.79
N HIS A 536 -5.14 51.35 -13.51
CA HIS A 536 -5.20 52.75 -13.07
C HIS A 536 -4.04 53.59 -13.61
N LEU A 537 -2.82 53.02 -13.68
CA LEU A 537 -1.66 53.72 -14.25
C LEU A 537 -1.76 53.93 -15.77
N LYS A 538 -2.45 53.02 -16.50
CA LYS A 538 -2.71 53.22 -17.94
C LYS A 538 -3.77 54.28 -18.24
N ILE A 539 -4.73 54.51 -17.33
CA ILE A 539 -5.77 55.54 -17.50
C ILE A 539 -5.20 56.94 -17.20
N ILE A 540 -4.23 57.04 -16.27
CA ILE A 540 -3.59 58.32 -15.92
C ILE A 540 -2.61 58.80 -17.02
N ASP A 541 -1.97 57.90 -17.76
CA ASP A 541 -1.08 58.26 -18.90
C ASP A 541 -1.86 58.72 -20.16
N GLU A 542 -3.14 58.33 -20.32
CA GLU A 542 -3.99 58.82 -21.42
C GLU A 542 -4.67 60.17 -21.10
N GLU A 543 -4.83 60.54 -19.83
CA GLU A 543 -5.44 61.82 -19.41
C GLU A 543 -4.41 62.96 -19.20
N LEU A 544 -3.11 62.68 -19.12
CA LEU A 544 -2.05 63.69 -18.92
C LEU A 544 -1.30 64.09 -20.19
N ASN A 545 -1.97 64.00 -21.34
CA ASN A 545 -1.52 64.61 -22.60
C ASN A 545 -1.61 66.16 -22.54
N ILE A 546 -0.79 66.76 -21.67
CA ILE A 546 -0.54 68.20 -21.61
C ILE A 546 0.90 68.38 -22.07
N GLY A 547 1.05 68.82 -23.31
CA GLY A 547 2.35 69.13 -23.89
C GLY A 547 3.10 70.21 -23.11
N ILE A 548 4.42 70.04 -23.03
CA ILE A 548 5.48 70.94 -23.51
C ILE A 548 6.77 70.11 -23.57
#